data_AF-A0A1Y5T2V0-F1
#
_entry.id   AF-A0A1Y5T2V0-F1
#
_cell.length_a   1.000
_cell.length_b   1.000
_cell.length_c   1.000
_cell.angle_alpha   90.00
_cell.angle_beta   90.00
_cell.angle_gamma   90.00
#
_symmetry.space_group_name_H-M   'P 1'
#
loop_
_entity.id
_entity.type
_entity.pdbx_description
1 polymer ?
#
loop_
_entity_poly.entity_id
_entity_poly.type
_entity_poly.pdbx_seq_one_letter_code
_entity_poly.pdbx_strand_id
1 'polypeptide(L)'
;MILRAALFALCALIGGAAHAGGLMDRTVTFGALAYDDPDAPIYVGERHPAQVGHGIEYGLGPEGSQNGWDIVPAIIDIRDRQIILTYPDTVSGEFPEPAFNGYVLDFLTECVLFNGAEQDIETSTVTLGEGAIFVEGARLFVDVGGLEYGPEVFVVVSVDVADCPLS
;
A
#
# COMPACT_ATOMS: atom_id res chain seq x y z
N MET A 1 65.26 30.33 -2.76
CA MET A 1 64.71 29.07 -2.23
C MET A 1 63.21 29.12 -2.43
N ILE A 2 62.70 28.42 -3.44
CA ILE A 2 61.30 28.50 -3.89
C ILE A 2 60.48 27.47 -3.11
N LEU A 3 59.49 27.99 -2.38
CA LEU A 3 58.48 27.29 -1.60
C LEU A 3 57.61 26.42 -2.55
N ARG A 4 57.48 25.12 -2.29
CA ARG A 4 56.48 24.26 -2.94
C ARG A 4 55.69 23.52 -1.87
N ALA A 5 54.56 24.11 -1.51
CA ALA A 5 53.49 23.46 -0.75
C ALA A 5 52.80 22.44 -1.66
N ALA A 6 52.74 21.17 -1.24
CA ALA A 6 51.92 20.15 -1.87
C ALA A 6 50.71 19.92 -0.97
N LEU A 7 49.58 20.51 -1.36
CA LEU A 7 48.28 20.34 -0.74
C LEU A 7 47.68 19.03 -1.30
N PHE A 8 47.68 17.96 -0.50
CA PHE A 8 46.94 16.73 -0.84
C PHE A 8 45.46 16.98 -0.52
N ALA A 9 44.65 17.14 -1.57
CA ALA A 9 43.21 17.23 -1.48
C ALA A 9 42.65 15.84 -1.10
N LEU A 10 42.14 15.74 0.12
CA LEU A 10 41.38 14.60 0.61
C LEU A 10 39.99 14.66 -0.03
N CYS A 11 39.74 13.86 -1.07
CA CYS A 11 38.40 13.62 -1.58
C CYS A 11 37.57 12.93 -0.49
N ALA A 12 36.78 13.72 0.24
CA ALA A 12 35.69 13.22 1.05
C ALA A 12 34.68 12.54 0.12
N LEU A 13 34.65 11.21 0.14
CA LEU A 13 33.52 10.43 -0.33
C LEU A 13 32.31 10.84 0.53
N ILE A 14 31.51 11.75 0.01
CA ILE A 14 30.17 12.01 0.52
C ILE A 14 29.35 10.79 0.11
N GLY A 15 29.44 9.72 0.89
CA GLY A 15 28.45 8.65 0.87
C GLY A 15 27.15 9.26 1.38
N GLY A 16 26.33 9.77 0.46
CA GLY A 16 24.94 10.05 0.78
C GLY A 16 24.33 8.72 1.23
N ALA A 17 23.88 8.67 2.48
CA ALA A 17 22.98 7.61 2.90
C ALA A 17 21.83 7.62 1.89
N ALA A 18 21.64 6.52 1.15
CA ALA A 18 20.37 6.26 0.50
C ALA A 18 19.35 6.20 1.64
N HIS A 19 18.68 7.32 1.89
CA HIS A 19 17.52 7.34 2.77
C HIS A 19 16.51 6.46 2.05
N ALA A 20 16.17 5.31 2.60
CA ALA A 20 15.01 4.56 2.14
C ALA A 20 13.81 5.50 2.30
N GLY A 21 13.39 6.14 1.21
CA GLY A 21 12.30 7.10 1.23
C GLY A 21 11.00 6.40 1.59
N GLY A 22 10.05 7.09 2.24
CA GLY A 22 8.69 6.55 2.37
C GLY A 22 7.92 6.65 1.07
N LEU A 23 6.60 6.51 1.12
CA LEU A 23 5.70 6.49 -0.03
C LEU A 23 5.49 7.87 -0.69
N MET A 24 5.87 8.97 -0.04
CA MET A 24 5.60 10.32 -0.56
C MET A 24 6.17 10.52 -1.97
N ASP A 25 5.40 11.21 -2.82
CA ASP A 25 5.70 11.50 -4.22
C ASP A 25 5.80 10.28 -5.15
N ARG A 26 5.70 9.05 -4.61
CA ARG A 26 5.69 7.82 -5.41
C ARG A 26 4.34 7.65 -6.10
N THR A 27 4.37 7.01 -7.26
CA THR A 27 3.15 6.57 -7.94
C THR A 27 2.84 5.13 -7.57
N VAL A 28 1.71 4.96 -6.91
CA VAL A 28 1.15 3.66 -6.52
C VAL A 28 -0.09 3.39 -7.35
N THR A 29 -0.50 2.14 -7.38
CA THR A 29 -1.76 1.73 -7.97
C THR A 29 -2.51 0.88 -6.96
N PHE A 30 -3.83 1.09 -6.92
CA PHE A 30 -4.72 0.49 -5.96
C PHE A 30 -5.88 -0.21 -6.68
N GLY A 31 -6.47 -1.23 -6.08
CA GLY A 31 -7.65 -1.90 -6.61
C GLY A 31 -8.05 -3.09 -5.74
N ALA A 32 -9.24 -3.63 -5.99
CA ALA A 32 -9.79 -4.75 -5.25
C ALA A 32 -9.57 -6.09 -5.96
N LEU A 33 -9.48 -7.16 -5.18
CA LEU A 33 -9.38 -8.53 -5.66
C LEU A 33 -10.12 -9.45 -4.69
N ALA A 34 -10.90 -10.38 -5.22
CA ALA A 34 -11.52 -11.44 -4.43
C ALA A 34 -11.43 -12.78 -5.16
N TYR A 35 -11.02 -13.84 -4.46
CA TYR A 35 -10.91 -15.19 -5.02
C TYR A 35 -10.97 -16.29 -3.96
N ASP A 36 -11.44 -17.47 -4.36
CA ASP A 36 -11.11 -18.75 -3.70
C ASP A 36 -9.94 -19.45 -4.39
N ASP A 37 -9.80 -19.24 -5.70
CA ASP A 37 -8.71 -19.73 -6.55
C ASP A 37 -8.09 -18.53 -7.29
N PRO A 38 -6.80 -18.21 -7.09
CA PRO A 38 -6.16 -17.06 -7.72
C PRO A 38 -6.13 -17.15 -9.26
N ASP A 39 -6.23 -18.35 -9.84
CA ASP A 39 -6.29 -18.57 -11.29
C ASP A 39 -7.71 -18.37 -11.86
N ALA A 40 -8.73 -18.28 -11.00
CA ALA A 40 -10.12 -18.02 -11.35
C ALA A 40 -10.80 -17.03 -10.37
N PRO A 41 -10.44 -15.74 -10.40
CA PRO A 41 -10.96 -14.76 -9.45
C PRO A 41 -12.48 -14.58 -9.52
N ILE A 42 -13.08 -14.35 -8.35
CA ILE A 42 -14.49 -13.97 -8.21
C ILE A 42 -14.68 -12.54 -8.71
N TYR A 43 -13.77 -11.65 -8.33
CA TYR A 43 -13.80 -10.24 -8.68
C TYR A 43 -12.39 -9.70 -8.92
N VAL A 44 -12.21 -8.92 -9.99
CA VAL A 44 -10.98 -8.15 -10.24
C VAL A 44 -11.38 -6.71 -10.50
N GLY A 45 -11.06 -5.82 -9.57
CA GLY A 45 -11.34 -4.40 -9.68
C GLY A 45 -10.42 -3.69 -10.68
N GLU A 46 -10.84 -2.51 -11.09
CA GLU A 46 -10.00 -1.62 -11.86
C GLU A 46 -8.74 -1.23 -11.06
N ARG A 47 -7.64 -1.00 -11.79
CA ARG A 47 -6.37 -0.55 -11.23
C ARG A 47 -6.29 0.96 -11.32
N HIS A 48 -6.23 1.62 -10.17
CA HIS A 48 -6.30 3.06 -10.07
C HIS A 48 -4.96 3.67 -9.66
N PRO A 49 -4.27 4.36 -10.59
CA PRO A 49 -3.00 4.98 -10.29
C PRO A 49 -3.17 6.31 -9.56
N ALA A 50 -2.36 6.54 -8.53
CA ALA A 50 -2.32 7.79 -7.77
C ALA A 50 -0.88 8.15 -7.40
N GLN A 51 -0.58 9.46 -7.39
CA GLN A 51 0.65 9.97 -6.77
C GLN A 51 0.36 10.26 -5.30
N VAL A 52 1.17 9.70 -4.42
CA VAL A 52 1.03 9.84 -2.96
C VAL A 52 1.33 11.28 -2.54
N GLY A 53 0.38 11.91 -1.86
CA GLY A 53 0.41 13.31 -1.46
C GLY A 53 -0.01 13.52 -0.01
N HIS A 54 -0.43 14.75 0.31
CA HIS A 54 -0.84 15.14 1.66
C HIS A 54 -2.38 15.06 1.85
N GLY A 55 -3.05 14.14 1.16
CA GLY A 55 -4.51 14.05 1.14
C GLY A 55 -4.98 12.64 0.81
N ILE A 56 -6.27 12.49 0.51
CA ILE A 56 -6.84 11.21 0.09
C ILE A 56 -6.38 10.92 -1.35
N GLU A 57 -5.71 9.79 -1.55
CA GLU A 57 -5.30 9.34 -2.88
C GLU A 57 -6.46 8.74 -3.66
N TYR A 58 -7.39 8.07 -2.98
CA TYR A 58 -8.41 7.30 -3.68
C TYR A 58 -9.74 7.16 -2.95
N GLY A 59 -10.84 7.21 -3.72
CA GLY A 59 -12.18 6.87 -3.27
C GLY A 59 -12.83 5.90 -4.26
N LEU A 60 -12.88 4.62 -3.91
CA LEU A 60 -13.56 3.59 -4.70
C LEU A 60 -15.06 3.81 -4.64
N GLY A 61 -15.66 4.06 -5.79
CA GLY A 61 -17.08 3.86 -6.00
C GLY A 61 -17.37 2.45 -6.51
N PRO A 62 -18.64 2.11 -6.76
CA PRO A 62 -18.99 0.89 -7.46
C PRO A 62 -18.32 0.82 -8.84
N GLU A 63 -17.83 -0.35 -9.20
CA GLU A 63 -17.08 -0.60 -10.45
C GLU A 63 -17.81 -1.56 -11.40
N GLY A 64 -18.95 -2.10 -10.96
CA GLY A 64 -19.81 -2.96 -11.75
C GLY A 64 -19.65 -4.43 -11.39
N SER A 65 -20.76 -5.17 -11.48
CA SER A 65 -20.81 -6.52 -10.94
C SER A 65 -20.09 -7.56 -11.80
N GLN A 66 -19.31 -8.40 -11.14
CA GLN A 66 -18.68 -9.61 -11.68
C GLN A 66 -19.09 -10.80 -10.81
N ASN A 67 -19.60 -11.88 -11.40
CA ASN A 67 -20.03 -13.09 -10.67
C ASN A 67 -21.03 -12.84 -9.51
N GLY A 68 -21.81 -11.75 -9.57
CA GLY A 68 -22.75 -11.35 -8.52
C GLY A 68 -22.14 -10.52 -7.39
N TRP A 69 -20.87 -10.14 -7.51
CA TRP A 69 -20.12 -9.31 -6.57
C TRP A 69 -19.82 -7.96 -7.20
N ASP A 70 -19.74 -6.92 -6.40
CA ASP A 70 -19.20 -5.62 -6.79
C ASP A 70 -18.32 -5.13 -5.64
N ILE A 71 -17.48 -4.15 -5.91
CA ILE A 71 -16.59 -3.56 -4.93
C ILE A 71 -17.38 -2.86 -3.82
N VAL A 72 -16.92 -3.02 -2.58
CA VAL A 72 -17.38 -2.20 -1.46
C VAL A 72 -16.69 -0.84 -1.55
N PRO A 73 -17.45 0.28 -1.64
CA PRO A 73 -16.87 1.60 -1.68
C PRO A 73 -15.96 1.87 -0.47
N ALA A 74 -14.75 2.35 -0.72
CA ALA A 74 -13.73 2.57 0.29
C ALA A 74 -12.89 3.79 -0.04
N ILE A 75 -12.34 4.43 0.99
CA ILE A 75 -11.49 5.61 0.90
C ILE A 75 -10.10 5.22 1.38
N ILE A 76 -9.09 5.49 0.56
CA ILE A 76 -7.69 5.15 0.79
C ILE A 76 -6.89 6.43 0.92
N ASP A 77 -6.32 6.64 2.11
CA ASP A 77 -5.34 7.69 2.43
C ASP A 77 -3.97 7.03 2.62
N ILE A 78 -3.04 7.34 1.74
CA ILE A 78 -1.69 6.81 1.69
C ILE A 78 -0.75 7.92 2.16
N ARG A 79 -0.06 7.64 3.26
CA ARG A 79 0.92 8.53 3.89
C ARG A 79 2.32 7.99 3.68
N ASP A 80 3.31 8.75 4.11
CA ASP A 80 4.73 8.39 3.96
C ASP A 80 5.06 6.95 4.39
N ARG A 81 4.45 6.44 5.47
CA ARG A 81 4.69 5.06 5.95
C ARG A 81 3.43 4.33 6.38
N GLN A 82 2.27 4.81 5.96
CA GLN A 82 0.98 4.24 6.37
C GLN A 82 0.01 4.21 5.20
N ILE A 83 -0.88 3.24 5.21
CA ILE A 83 -2.07 3.19 4.37
C ILE A 83 -3.28 3.12 5.31
N ILE A 84 -4.24 3.99 5.09
CA ILE A 84 -5.44 4.10 5.92
C ILE A 84 -6.63 3.79 5.04
N LEU A 85 -7.31 2.71 5.38
CA LEU A 85 -8.54 2.26 4.74
C LEU A 85 -9.73 2.70 5.61
N THR A 86 -10.64 3.46 5.01
CA THR A 86 -11.88 3.96 5.63
C THR A 86 -13.05 3.73 4.69
N TYR A 87 -14.28 3.93 5.18
CA TYR A 87 -15.49 3.73 4.38
C TYR A 87 -16.37 4.98 4.38
N PRO A 88 -17.08 5.27 3.25
CA PRO A 88 -18.08 6.32 3.23
C PRO A 88 -19.18 6.10 4.27
N ASP A 89 -19.76 7.19 4.75
CA ASP A 89 -20.87 7.27 5.70
C ASP A 89 -22.21 6.73 5.16
N THR A 90 -22.24 6.33 3.89
CA THR A 90 -23.41 5.77 3.21
C THR A 90 -23.39 4.26 3.09
N VAL A 91 -22.30 3.58 3.49
CA VAL A 91 -22.14 2.13 3.35
C VAL A 91 -21.80 1.46 4.68
N SER A 92 -22.34 0.27 4.89
CA SER A 92 -21.97 -0.62 6.00
C SER A 92 -22.35 -2.06 5.64
N GLY A 93 -21.73 -3.02 6.32
CA GLY A 93 -21.99 -4.44 6.10
C GLY A 93 -20.85 -5.31 6.61
N GLU A 94 -20.80 -6.54 6.12
CA GLU A 94 -19.75 -7.51 6.41
C GLU A 94 -19.21 -8.00 5.07
N PHE A 95 -17.89 -8.04 4.93
CA PHE A 95 -17.26 -8.64 3.77
C PHE A 95 -17.51 -10.14 3.77
N PRO A 96 -17.95 -10.74 2.65
CA PRO A 96 -17.94 -12.19 2.56
C PRO A 96 -16.49 -12.71 2.65
N GLU A 97 -16.34 -13.98 3.02
CA GLU A 97 -15.05 -14.58 3.41
C GLU A 97 -14.62 -15.71 2.45
N PRO A 98 -14.28 -15.42 1.19
CA PRO A 98 -13.55 -16.35 0.33
C PRO A 98 -12.08 -16.43 0.77
N ALA A 99 -11.24 -17.21 0.09
CA ALA A 99 -9.83 -17.38 0.45
C ALA A 99 -9.01 -16.06 0.50
N PHE A 100 -9.38 -15.08 -0.32
CA PHE A 100 -8.90 -13.69 -0.21
C PHE A 100 -10.02 -12.74 -0.64
N ASN A 101 -10.28 -11.70 0.14
CA ASN A 101 -11.19 -10.61 -0.24
C ASN A 101 -10.69 -9.28 0.30
N GLY A 102 -10.06 -8.49 -0.57
CA GLY A 102 -9.63 -7.18 -0.15
C GLY A 102 -8.88 -6.41 -1.21
N TYR A 103 -7.85 -5.72 -0.75
CA TYR A 103 -7.21 -4.65 -1.50
C TYR A 103 -5.77 -5.00 -1.85
N VAL A 104 -5.36 -4.62 -3.06
CA VAL A 104 -4.02 -4.85 -3.59
C VAL A 104 -3.40 -3.51 -3.96
N LEU A 105 -2.26 -3.20 -3.35
CA LEU A 105 -1.44 -2.03 -3.66
C LEU A 105 -0.18 -2.47 -4.36
N ASP A 106 0.20 -1.77 -5.42
CA ASP A 106 1.44 -2.03 -6.13
C ASP A 106 2.06 -0.73 -6.64
N PHE A 107 3.35 -0.78 -6.98
CA PHE A 107 4.03 0.35 -7.59
C PHE A 107 3.95 0.25 -9.11
N LEU A 108 3.69 1.37 -9.79
CA LEU A 108 3.80 1.42 -11.25
C LEU A 108 5.26 1.28 -11.72
N THR A 109 6.22 1.53 -10.83
CA THR A 109 7.64 1.38 -11.10
C THR A 109 8.17 0.11 -10.45
N GLU A 110 8.80 -0.75 -11.24
CA GLU A 110 9.28 -2.08 -10.82
C GLU A 110 10.43 -2.07 -9.80
N CYS A 111 10.86 -0.88 -9.39
CA CYS A 111 12.10 -0.66 -8.68
C CYS A 111 11.87 -0.36 -7.18
N VAL A 112 10.61 -0.18 -6.79
CA VAL A 112 10.21 -0.01 -5.39
C VAL A 112 9.64 -1.32 -4.87
N LEU A 113 10.10 -1.72 -3.69
CA LEU A 113 9.65 -2.95 -3.04
C LEU A 113 9.06 -2.61 -1.67
N PHE A 114 8.01 -3.34 -1.30
CA PHE A 114 7.59 -3.44 0.09
C PHE A 114 8.54 -4.42 0.78
N ASN A 115 9.31 -3.95 1.76
CA ASN A 115 10.13 -4.81 2.63
C ASN A 115 9.28 -5.52 3.68
N GLY A 116 8.15 -4.90 4.04
CA GLY A 116 7.21 -5.43 5.01
C GLY A 116 6.01 -4.53 5.16
N ALA A 117 4.94 -5.10 5.71
CA ALA A 117 3.76 -4.37 6.12
C ALA A 117 3.12 -5.10 7.30
N GLU A 118 2.52 -4.33 8.20
CA GLU A 118 1.81 -4.86 9.36
C GLU A 118 0.65 -3.93 9.73
N GLN A 119 -0.34 -4.48 10.42
CA GLN A 119 -1.42 -3.66 10.93
C GLN A 119 -0.92 -2.82 12.12
N ASP A 120 -1.21 -1.53 12.10
CA ASP A 120 -1.15 -0.69 13.30
C ASP A 120 -2.42 -0.92 14.12
N ILE A 121 -2.34 -1.88 15.05
CA ILE A 121 -3.47 -2.30 15.90
C ILE A 121 -3.92 -1.17 16.83
N GLU A 122 -2.99 -0.35 17.32
CA GLU A 122 -3.30 0.72 18.27
C GLU A 122 -4.10 1.86 17.62
N THR A 123 -3.88 2.08 16.33
CA THR A 123 -4.58 3.12 15.57
C THR A 123 -5.82 2.57 14.85
N SER A 124 -5.91 1.27 14.55
CA SER A 124 -7.07 0.68 13.88
C SER A 124 -8.28 0.51 14.82
N THR A 125 -9.50 0.49 14.28
CA THR A 125 -10.71 0.18 15.08
C THR A 125 -11.10 -1.29 15.09
N VAL A 126 -10.47 -2.08 14.24
CA VAL A 126 -10.69 -3.52 14.09
C VAL A 126 -9.35 -4.24 14.00
N THR A 127 -9.32 -5.54 14.27
CA THR A 127 -8.11 -6.36 14.16
C THR A 127 -8.29 -7.32 13.00
N LEU A 128 -7.35 -7.31 12.06
CA LEU A 128 -7.31 -8.26 10.95
C LEU A 128 -6.83 -9.64 11.44
N GLY A 129 -7.20 -10.68 10.70
CA GLY A 129 -6.70 -12.04 10.95
C GLY A 129 -5.17 -12.16 10.81
N GLU A 130 -4.59 -13.18 11.43
CA GLU A 130 -3.18 -13.50 11.21
C GLU A 130 -2.92 -13.77 9.73
N GLY A 131 -1.88 -13.14 9.16
CA GLY A 131 -1.53 -13.30 7.75
C GLY A 131 -2.41 -12.52 6.77
N ALA A 132 -3.39 -11.73 7.24
CA ALA A 132 -4.24 -10.91 6.38
C ALA A 132 -3.46 -9.81 5.63
N ILE A 133 -2.28 -9.43 6.13
CA ILE A 133 -1.38 -8.48 5.46
C ILE A 133 -0.14 -9.24 5.02
N PHE A 134 0.14 -9.23 3.72
CA PHE A 134 1.31 -9.90 3.15
C PHE A 134 1.80 -9.21 1.88
N VAL A 135 3.05 -9.48 1.53
CA VAL A 135 3.72 -8.91 0.35
C VAL A 135 4.11 -10.05 -0.59
N GLU A 136 3.75 -9.91 -1.87
CA GLU A 136 4.25 -10.79 -2.94
C GLU A 136 4.81 -9.97 -4.10
N GLY A 137 6.11 -10.12 -4.35
CA GLY A 137 6.81 -9.29 -5.33
C GLY A 137 6.79 -7.82 -4.93
N ALA A 138 6.28 -6.96 -5.82
CA ALA A 138 6.12 -5.52 -5.58
C ALA A 138 4.69 -5.15 -5.14
N ARG A 139 3.91 -6.11 -4.65
CA ARG A 139 2.48 -5.94 -4.32
C ARG A 139 2.25 -6.22 -2.84
N LEU A 140 1.49 -5.33 -2.20
CA LEU A 140 0.97 -5.47 -0.86
C LEU A 140 -0.49 -5.89 -0.94
N PHE A 141 -0.84 -6.93 -0.20
CA PHE A 141 -2.19 -7.45 -0.07
C PHE A 141 -2.70 -7.16 1.34
N VAL A 142 -3.94 -6.68 1.43
CA VAL A 142 -4.67 -6.45 2.66
C VAL A 142 -6.01 -7.16 2.55
N ASP A 143 -6.11 -8.34 3.16
CA ASP A 143 -7.32 -9.13 3.23
C ASP A 143 -8.26 -8.57 4.30
N VAL A 144 -9.50 -8.32 3.91
CA VAL A 144 -10.58 -7.83 4.78
C VAL A 144 -11.79 -8.76 4.75
N GLY A 145 -11.64 -9.98 4.22
CA GLY A 145 -12.67 -11.01 4.26
C GLY A 145 -13.17 -11.27 5.68
N GLY A 146 -14.50 -11.36 5.85
CA GLY A 146 -15.14 -11.55 7.16
C GLY A 146 -15.12 -10.31 8.07
N LEU A 147 -14.57 -9.18 7.62
CA LEU A 147 -14.54 -7.95 8.40
C LEU A 147 -15.87 -7.19 8.29
N GLU A 148 -16.37 -6.65 9.41
CA GLU A 148 -17.40 -5.62 9.37
C GLU A 148 -16.83 -4.31 8.82
N TYR A 149 -17.56 -3.64 7.93
CA TYR A 149 -17.20 -2.34 7.37
C TYR A 149 -18.28 -1.30 7.62
N GLY A 150 -17.88 -0.04 7.68
CA GLY A 150 -18.77 1.10 7.89
C GLY A 150 -18.01 2.36 8.29
N PRO A 151 -18.69 3.50 8.48
CA PRO A 151 -18.06 4.79 8.74
C PRO A 151 -17.22 4.87 10.01
N GLU A 152 -17.45 3.97 10.97
CA GLU A 152 -16.69 3.89 12.21
C GLU A 152 -15.51 2.91 12.12
N VAL A 153 -15.42 2.16 11.02
CA VAL A 153 -14.36 1.18 10.78
C VAL A 153 -13.22 1.83 10.00
N PHE A 154 -12.00 1.72 10.51
CA PHE A 154 -10.81 2.02 9.75
C PHE A 154 -9.65 1.12 10.14
N VAL A 155 -8.87 0.76 9.12
CA VAL A 155 -7.70 -0.10 9.21
C VAL A 155 -6.49 0.74 8.84
N VAL A 156 -5.47 0.73 9.70
CA VAL A 156 -4.19 1.38 9.44
C VAL A 156 -3.14 0.30 9.23
N VAL A 157 -2.47 0.35 8.09
CA VAL A 157 -1.37 -0.54 7.72
C VAL A 157 -0.08 0.27 7.71
N SER A 158 0.84 -0.07 8.59
CA SER A 158 2.22 0.45 8.55
C SER A 158 3.00 -0.27 7.46
N VAL A 159 3.78 0.46 6.68
CA VAL A 159 4.60 -0.09 5.61
C VAL A 159 6.07 0.26 5.76
N ASP A 160 6.93 -0.68 5.37
CA ASP A 160 8.33 -0.43 5.09
C ASP A 160 8.60 -0.62 3.61
N VAL A 161 9.16 0.40 2.98
CA VAL A 161 9.46 0.42 1.55
C VAL A 161 10.93 0.71 1.33
N ALA A 162 11.51 0.03 0.35
CA ALA A 162 12.87 0.28 -0.08
C ALA A 162 12.90 0.99 -1.43
N ASP A 163 13.86 1.89 -1.56
CA ASP A 163 14.31 2.32 -2.87
C ASP A 163 15.10 1.21 -3.56
N CYS A 164 15.18 1.34 -4.89
CA CYS A 164 15.99 0.50 -5.74
C CYS A 164 17.37 0.24 -5.13
N PRO A 165 17.81 -1.03 -4.99
CA PRO A 165 19.23 -1.29 -4.85
C PRO A 165 19.90 -0.77 -6.13
N LEU A 166 20.65 0.33 -6.01
CA LEU A 166 21.51 0.83 -7.09
C LEU A 166 22.48 -0.30 -7.43
N SER A 167 22.39 -0.81 -8.65
CA SER A 167 23.36 -1.73 -9.24
C SER A 167 24.73 -1.09 -9.37
#